data_AF-A0A564ZBR7-F1
#
_entry.id   AF-A0A564ZBR7-F1
#
_cell.length_a   1.000
_cell.length_b   1.000
_cell.length_c   1.000
_cell.angle_alpha   90.00
_cell.angle_beta   90.00
_cell.angle_gamma   90.00
#
_symmetry.space_group_name_H-M   'P 1'
#
loop_
_entity.id
_entity.type
_entity.pdbx_description
1 polymer ?
#
loop_
_entity_poly.entity_id
_entity_poly.type
_entity_poly.pdbx_seq_one_letter_code
_entity_poly.pdbx_strand_id
1 'polypeptide(L)'
;MQPKDTYKTVFVMLKTQNMHKPFENAYKFEKGPIRRSALAFDSVVVRRNLWSFAIEAVLEYCRVNFDIFGQSKPISLISVDFEEKILSLWYESDQSLKSIWEAFTSISTSTTSVDLDYPGMPGLFSCKNTLHMPTPHQITQSEPKNLGRVIVIGSDIEPKLKDWLVHLEEALKAPPTESSYLPIHGSEWIFIDIITNPAPQK
;
A
#
# COMPACT_ATOMS: atom_id res chain seq x y z
N MET A 1 -28.31 -7.42 -5.78
CA MET A 1 -27.72 -8.63 -5.16
C MET A 1 -26.58 -8.15 -4.30
N GLN A 2 -26.73 -8.09 -2.97
CA GLN A 2 -25.61 -7.66 -2.10
C GLN A 2 -24.52 -8.73 -2.09
N PRO A 3 -23.23 -8.36 -2.07
CA PRO A 3 -22.15 -9.35 -2.00
C PRO A 3 -22.32 -10.18 -0.74
N LYS A 4 -22.21 -11.50 -0.88
CA LYS A 4 -22.47 -12.45 0.21
C LYS A 4 -21.42 -12.39 1.33
N ASP A 5 -20.28 -11.74 1.09
CA ASP A 5 -19.23 -11.45 2.05
C ASP A 5 -18.43 -10.22 1.56
N THR A 6 -18.14 -9.28 2.47
CA THR A 6 -17.37 -8.06 2.17
C THR A 6 -15.96 -8.19 2.73
N TYR A 7 -14.95 -7.87 1.90
CA TYR A 7 -13.55 -7.86 2.31
C TYR A 7 -13.08 -6.45 2.66
N LYS A 8 -12.33 -6.34 3.77
CA LYS A 8 -11.46 -5.19 4.04
C LYS A 8 -10.19 -5.32 3.22
N THR A 9 -9.63 -4.21 2.72
CA THR A 9 -8.33 -4.23 2.06
C THR A 9 -7.33 -3.37 2.82
N VAL A 10 -6.17 -3.93 3.16
CA VAL A 10 -5.05 -3.20 3.77
C VAL A 10 -3.88 -3.20 2.78
N PHE A 11 -3.43 -2.02 2.38
CA PHE A 11 -2.16 -1.87 1.68
C PHE A 11 -1.04 -1.67 2.69
N VAL A 12 0.02 -2.48 2.60
CA VAL A 12 1.25 -2.33 3.37
C VAL A 12 2.36 -1.94 2.40
N MET A 13 2.72 -0.67 2.42
CA MET A 13 3.74 -0.07 1.55
C MET A 13 5.08 -0.09 2.28
N LEU A 14 5.95 -1.03 1.90
CA LEU A 14 7.30 -1.15 2.42
C LEU A 14 8.24 -0.22 1.64
N LYS A 15 8.79 0.78 2.32
CA LYS A 15 9.76 1.70 1.74
C LYS A 15 11.15 1.09 1.84
N THR A 16 11.43 0.06 1.05
CA THR A 16 12.72 -0.63 1.01
C THR A 16 13.78 0.21 0.29
N GLN A 17 15.06 -0.14 0.43
CA GLN A 17 16.17 0.66 -0.10
C GLN A 17 16.04 0.93 -1.61
N ASN A 18 15.63 -0.07 -2.40
CA ASN A 18 15.52 0.11 -3.85
C ASN A 18 14.29 0.93 -4.27
N MET A 19 13.34 1.22 -3.36
CA MET A 19 12.15 2.01 -3.70
C MET A 19 12.49 3.45 -4.11
N HIS A 20 13.67 3.93 -3.71
CA HIS A 20 14.21 5.24 -4.10
C HIS A 20 14.90 5.25 -5.46
N LYS A 21 15.21 4.09 -6.03
CA LYS A 21 15.88 4.00 -7.33
C LYS A 21 14.97 4.53 -8.44
N PRO A 22 15.55 5.21 -9.45
CA PRO A 22 14.78 5.60 -10.62
C PRO A 22 14.24 4.36 -11.33
N PHE A 23 12.97 4.42 -11.71
CA PHE A 23 12.36 3.48 -12.64
C PHE A 23 12.89 3.76 -14.06
N GLU A 24 13.11 2.71 -14.85
CA GLU A 24 13.81 2.83 -16.14
C GLU A 24 13.06 3.71 -17.15
N ASN A 25 11.73 3.77 -17.07
CA ASN A 25 10.92 4.58 -17.97
C ASN A 25 11.00 6.07 -17.61
N ALA A 26 11.61 6.84 -18.51
CA ALA A 26 11.66 8.28 -18.41
C ALA A 26 10.51 8.92 -19.20
N TYR A 27 9.85 9.89 -18.58
CA TYR A 27 8.87 10.73 -19.25
C TYR A 27 9.60 11.87 -19.96
N LYS A 28 9.43 11.96 -21.28
CA LYS A 28 9.95 13.07 -22.07
C LYS A 28 8.82 14.08 -22.27
N PHE A 29 9.00 15.26 -21.69
CA PHE A 29 8.09 16.39 -21.87
C PHE A 29 8.73 17.39 -22.81
N GLU A 30 8.05 17.72 -23.90
CA GLU A 30 8.48 18.77 -24.81
C GLU A 30 8.10 20.14 -24.23
N LYS A 31 9.06 21.05 -24.12
CA LYS A 31 8.79 22.44 -23.80
C LYS A 31 8.28 23.13 -25.06
N GLY A 32 7.17 23.85 -24.92
CA GLY A 32 6.73 24.78 -25.97
C GLY A 32 7.80 25.83 -26.28
N PRO A 33 7.79 26.42 -27.49
CA PRO A 33 8.81 27.37 -27.90
C PRO A 33 8.83 28.59 -26.98
N ILE A 34 9.97 28.85 -26.34
CA ILE A 34 10.17 29.97 -25.40
C ILE A 34 10.17 31.32 -26.15
N ARG A 35 10.44 31.34 -27.46
CA ARG A 35 10.25 32.48 -28.37
C ARG A 35 9.86 32.00 -29.77
N ARG A 36 9.03 32.78 -30.47
CA ARG A 36 8.51 32.51 -31.83
C ARG A 36 9.55 32.22 -32.93
N SER A 37 10.85 32.29 -32.65
CA SER A 37 11.94 32.15 -33.63
C SER A 37 12.87 30.95 -33.41
N ALA A 38 12.66 30.13 -32.37
CA ALA A 38 13.46 28.92 -32.16
C ALA A 38 12.62 27.67 -32.48
N LEU A 39 12.92 27.01 -33.60
CA LEU A 39 12.34 25.71 -34.02
C LEU A 39 12.85 24.51 -33.19
N ALA A 40 13.61 24.77 -32.11
CA ALA A 40 14.14 23.73 -31.25
C ALA A 40 13.20 23.50 -30.06
N PHE A 41 12.53 22.35 -30.04
CA PHE A 41 11.85 21.85 -28.85
C PHE A 41 12.91 21.40 -27.84
N ASP A 42 13.04 22.14 -26.74
CA ASP A 42 13.82 21.67 -25.59
C ASP A 42 12.99 20.60 -24.86
N SER A 43 13.60 19.49 -24.47
CA SER A 43 12.88 18.39 -23.82
C SER A 43 13.35 18.20 -22.38
N VAL A 44 12.41 18.15 -21.45
CA VAL A 44 12.68 17.78 -20.06
C VAL A 44 12.43 16.29 -19.90
N VAL A 45 13.41 15.60 -19.32
CA VAL A 45 13.30 14.18 -18.98
C VAL A 45 13.08 14.06 -17.49
N VAL A 46 11.92 13.51 -17.10
CA VAL A 46 11.58 13.23 -15.70
C VAL A 46 11.60 11.72 -15.49
N ARG A 47 12.31 11.25 -14.46
CA ARG A 47 12.28 9.84 -14.04
C ARG A 47 11.56 9.76 -12.71
N ARG A 48 10.53 8.91 -12.63
CA ARG A 48 9.91 8.53 -11.35
C ARG A 48 10.76 7.48 -10.65
N ASN A 49 10.69 7.38 -9.33
CA ASN A 49 11.26 6.24 -8.60
C ASN A 49 10.22 5.13 -8.43
N LEU A 50 10.63 3.96 -7.95
CA LEU A 50 9.72 2.83 -7.72
C LEU A 50 8.64 3.15 -6.68
N TRP A 51 8.97 3.97 -5.67
CA TRP A 51 8.01 4.44 -4.67
C TRP A 51 6.84 5.20 -5.30
N SER A 52 7.12 6.19 -6.14
CA SER A 52 6.10 6.91 -6.91
C SER A 52 5.30 5.97 -7.81
N PHE A 53 5.95 4.99 -8.45
CA PHE A 53 5.26 3.98 -9.25
C PHE A 53 4.28 3.13 -8.43
N ALA A 54 4.70 2.66 -7.25
CA ALA A 54 3.84 1.90 -6.34
C ALA A 54 2.65 2.75 -5.86
N ILE A 55 2.89 4.01 -5.49
CA ILE A 55 1.83 4.96 -5.08
C ILE A 55 0.81 5.16 -6.21
N GLU A 56 1.26 5.38 -7.46
CA GLU A 56 0.38 5.56 -8.61
C GLU A 56 -0.51 4.33 -8.83
N ALA A 57 0.04 3.12 -8.70
CA ALA A 57 -0.73 1.88 -8.82
C ALA A 57 -1.79 1.75 -7.70
N VAL A 58 -1.44 2.08 -6.46
CA VAL A 58 -2.38 2.05 -5.33
C VAL A 58 -3.47 3.11 -5.48
N LEU A 59 -3.13 4.33 -5.89
CA LEU A 59 -4.10 5.40 -6.15
C LEU A 59 -5.10 4.99 -7.23
N GLU A 60 -4.63 4.35 -8.31
CA GLU A 60 -5.52 3.88 -9.38
C GLU A 60 -6.43 2.74 -8.89
N TYR A 61 -5.91 1.81 -8.08
CA TYR A 61 -6.73 0.80 -7.42
C TYR A 61 -7.82 1.43 -6.56
N CYS A 62 -7.46 2.39 -5.70
CA CYS A 62 -8.39 3.11 -4.83
C CYS A 62 -9.45 3.85 -5.63
N ARG A 63 -9.06 4.54 -6.73
CA ARG A 63 -9.99 5.24 -7.62
C ARG A 63 -11.05 4.27 -8.16
N VAL A 64 -10.61 3.16 -8.77
CA VAL A 64 -11.53 2.15 -9.31
C VAL A 64 -12.41 1.54 -8.22
N ASN A 65 -11.85 1.25 -7.04
CA ASN A 65 -12.62 0.68 -5.93
C ASN A 65 -13.68 1.65 -5.42
N PHE A 66 -13.34 2.92 -5.20
CA PHE A 66 -14.29 3.93 -4.74
C PHE A 66 -15.35 4.24 -5.79
N ASP A 67 -15.00 4.27 -7.07
CA ASP A 67 -15.95 4.50 -8.18
C ASP A 67 -17.00 3.38 -8.28
N ILE A 68 -16.59 2.11 -8.09
CA ILE A 68 -17.47 0.93 -8.28
C ILE A 68 -18.20 0.54 -6.99
N PHE A 69 -17.50 0.56 -5.86
CA PHE A 69 -17.98 -0.01 -4.59
C PHE A 69 -18.26 1.06 -3.52
N GLY A 70 -17.89 2.31 -3.75
CA GLY A 70 -17.99 3.37 -2.75
C GLY A 70 -17.32 2.94 -1.45
N GLN A 71 -18.07 3.03 -0.35
CA GLN A 71 -17.59 2.67 0.99
C GLN A 71 -17.81 1.18 1.35
N SER A 72 -18.44 0.41 0.45
CA SER A 72 -18.76 -1.00 0.76
C SER A 72 -17.54 -1.91 0.79
N LYS A 73 -16.40 -1.51 0.23
CA LYS A 73 -15.13 -2.24 0.30
C LYS A 73 -14.04 -1.31 0.83
N PRO A 74 -13.93 -1.17 2.15
CA PRO A 74 -13.08 -0.15 2.74
C PRO A 74 -11.61 -0.51 2.56
N ILE A 75 -10.81 0.53 2.38
CA ILE A 75 -9.36 0.47 2.17
C ILE A 75 -8.66 1.17 3.33
N SER A 76 -7.60 0.55 3.83
CA SER A 76 -6.65 1.14 4.78
C SER A 76 -5.25 1.09 4.18
N LEU A 77 -4.46 2.12 4.47
CA LEU A 77 -3.09 2.28 4.01
C LEU A 77 -2.15 2.30 5.22
N ILE A 78 -1.11 1.50 5.14
CA ILE A 78 0.00 1.45 6.09
C ILE A 78 1.28 1.68 5.29
N SER A 79 2.14 2.57 5.77
CA SER A 79 3.50 2.74 5.24
C SER A 79 4.50 2.29 6.29
N VAL A 80 5.54 1.60 5.86
CA VAL A 80 6.62 1.17 6.75
C VAL A 80 7.94 1.68 6.19
N ASP A 81 8.60 2.53 6.97
CA ASP A 81 9.97 2.95 6.72
C ASP A 81 10.86 2.53 7.89
N PHE A 82 11.39 3.48 8.68
CA PHE A 82 11.99 3.14 9.98
C PHE A 82 10.91 2.92 11.05
N GLU A 83 9.69 3.41 10.81
CA GLU A 83 8.51 3.27 11.67
C GLU A 83 7.30 2.76 10.87
N GLU A 84 6.39 2.09 11.56
CA GLU A 84 5.07 1.74 11.02
C GLU A 84 4.12 2.93 11.16
N LYS A 85 3.51 3.37 10.06
CA LYS A 85 2.59 4.51 10.01
C LYS A 85 1.26 4.03 9.43
N ILE A 86 0.21 4.07 10.23
CA ILE A 86 -1.17 3.86 9.77
C ILE A 86 -1.67 5.19 9.21
N LEU A 87 -1.96 5.20 7.92
CA LEU A 87 -2.24 6.42 7.15
C LEU A 87 -3.73 6.63 6.87
N SER A 88 -4.50 5.55 6.88
CA SER A 88 -5.97 5.58 6.81
C SER A 88 -6.55 4.37 7.50
N LEU A 89 -7.77 4.50 8.00
CA LEU A 89 -8.53 3.44 8.65
C LEU A 89 -9.92 3.31 8.01
N TRP A 90 -10.83 2.62 8.69
CA TRP A 90 -12.17 2.31 8.20
C TRP A 90 -13.17 3.49 8.29
N TYR A 91 -12.69 4.70 8.57
CA TYR A 91 -13.54 5.89 8.69
C TYR A 91 -14.01 6.37 7.33
N GLU A 92 -15.25 6.86 7.25
CA GLU A 92 -15.81 7.40 6.00
C GLU A 92 -14.98 8.58 5.45
N SER A 93 -14.39 9.39 6.33
CA SER A 93 -13.48 10.49 5.97
C SER A 93 -12.24 10.02 5.20
N ASP A 94 -11.84 8.76 5.39
CA ASP A 94 -10.63 8.20 4.81
C ASP A 94 -10.92 7.48 3.48
N GLN A 95 -12.19 7.18 3.19
CA GLN A 95 -12.63 6.44 2.01
C GLN A 95 -12.83 7.36 0.80
N SER A 96 -11.83 8.19 0.49
CA SER A 96 -11.84 9.06 -0.69
C SER A 96 -10.45 9.15 -1.32
N LEU A 97 -10.40 9.34 -2.65
CA LEU A 97 -9.12 9.49 -3.35
C LEU A 97 -8.33 10.70 -2.84
N LYS A 98 -9.02 11.77 -2.44
CA LYS A 98 -8.42 12.96 -1.84
C LYS A 98 -7.69 12.61 -0.54
N SER A 99 -8.34 11.89 0.36
CA SER A 99 -7.77 11.50 1.66
C SER A 99 -6.56 10.59 1.48
N ILE A 100 -6.63 9.61 0.57
CA ILE A 100 -5.49 8.72 0.25
C ILE A 100 -4.32 9.51 -0.35
N TRP A 101 -4.59 10.46 -1.24
CA TRP A 101 -3.57 11.33 -1.81
C TRP A 101 -2.88 12.21 -0.76
N GLU A 102 -3.66 12.83 0.13
CA GLU A 102 -3.14 13.63 1.26
C GLU A 102 -2.27 12.78 2.18
N ALA A 103 -2.68 11.54 2.44
CA ALA A 103 -1.91 10.60 3.24
C ALA A 103 -0.55 10.26 2.61
N PHE A 104 -0.50 10.00 1.30
CA PHE A 104 0.76 9.78 0.58
C PHE A 104 1.66 11.02 0.54
N THR A 105 1.07 12.22 0.51
CA THR A 105 1.81 13.48 0.53
C THR A 105 2.51 13.69 1.89
N SER A 106 1.94 13.18 2.98
CA SER A 106 2.52 13.31 4.32
C SER A 106 3.82 12.50 4.53
N ILE A 107 4.05 11.44 3.76
CA ILE A 107 5.17 10.50 3.92
C ILE A 107 6.30 10.68 2.88
N SER A 108 6.11 11.52 1.86
CA SER A 108 6.99 11.58 0.69
C SER A 108 8.38 12.20 0.96
N THR A 109 8.60 12.81 2.12
CA THR A 109 9.85 13.54 2.45
C THR A 109 10.93 12.67 3.08
N SER A 110 10.57 11.51 3.65
CA SER A 110 11.58 10.66 4.30
C SER A 110 12.46 9.94 3.28
N THR A 111 13.76 9.86 3.53
CA THR A 111 14.71 9.00 2.79
C THR A 111 15.07 7.73 3.55
N THR A 112 14.43 7.48 4.69
CA THR A 112 14.64 6.27 5.47
C THR A 112 14.04 5.08 4.76
N SER A 113 14.68 3.94 4.93
CA SER A 113 14.20 2.66 4.40
C SER A 113 13.92 1.68 5.52
N VAL A 114 12.96 0.79 5.30
CA VAL A 114 12.75 -0.37 6.15
C VAL A 114 13.93 -1.34 6.05
N ASP A 115 14.32 -1.90 7.18
CA ASP A 115 15.29 -2.99 7.26
C ASP A 115 14.56 -4.33 7.11
N LEU A 116 14.87 -5.04 6.02
CA LEU A 116 14.29 -6.36 5.73
C LEU A 116 15.03 -7.51 6.43
N ASP A 117 16.18 -7.24 7.06
CA ASP A 117 16.89 -8.23 7.89
C ASP A 117 16.36 -8.29 9.33
N TYR A 118 15.40 -7.43 9.67
CA TYR A 118 14.63 -7.50 10.91
C TYR A 118 13.97 -8.89 11.08
N PRO A 119 13.99 -9.50 12.28
CA PRO A 119 13.52 -10.88 12.54
C PRO A 119 11.99 -11.06 12.53
N GLY A 120 11.29 -10.36 11.65
CA GLY A 120 9.84 -10.40 11.52
C GLY A 120 9.38 -9.70 10.24
N MET A 121 8.07 -9.78 9.98
CA MET A 121 7.48 -9.08 8.84
C MET A 121 7.20 -7.61 9.22
N PRO A 122 7.79 -6.62 8.53
CA PRO A 122 7.50 -5.22 8.80
C PRO A 122 6.02 -4.90 8.50
N GLY A 123 5.36 -4.14 9.39
CA GLY A 123 3.95 -3.79 9.24
C GLY A 123 2.98 -4.86 9.72
N LEU A 124 3.46 -6.04 10.16
CA LEU A 124 2.59 -7.15 10.57
C LEU A 124 1.72 -6.78 11.77
N PHE A 125 2.29 -6.08 12.76
CA PHE A 125 1.55 -5.69 13.95
C PHE A 125 0.42 -4.72 13.61
N SER A 126 0.73 -3.59 12.95
CA SER A 126 -0.28 -2.62 12.53
C SER A 126 -1.31 -3.24 11.59
N CYS A 127 -0.89 -4.03 10.60
CA CYS A 127 -1.80 -4.66 9.65
C CYS A 127 -2.78 -5.63 10.33
N LYS A 128 -2.28 -6.47 11.25
CA LYS A 128 -3.12 -7.40 12.01
C LYS A 128 -4.16 -6.63 12.82
N ASN A 129 -3.76 -5.59 13.54
CA ASN A 129 -4.67 -4.81 14.37
C ASN A 129 -5.72 -4.09 13.52
N THR A 130 -5.33 -3.54 12.37
CA THR A 130 -6.26 -2.94 11.41
C THR A 130 -7.29 -3.95 10.88
N LEU A 131 -6.89 -5.19 10.58
CA LEU A 131 -7.82 -6.26 10.18
C LEU A 131 -8.82 -6.63 11.28
N HIS A 132 -8.36 -6.66 12.53
CA HIS A 132 -9.20 -6.91 13.70
C HIS A 132 -10.19 -5.77 13.98
N MET A 133 -9.81 -4.52 13.73
CA MET A 133 -10.67 -3.36 13.95
C MET A 133 -11.95 -3.44 13.11
N PRO A 134 -13.16 -3.39 13.71
CA PRO A 134 -14.41 -3.48 12.96
C PRO A 134 -14.61 -2.26 12.07
N THR A 135 -15.23 -2.48 10.91
CA THR A 135 -15.70 -1.39 10.04
C THR A 135 -17.03 -0.83 10.58
N PRO A 136 -17.42 0.42 10.24
CA PRO A 136 -18.71 0.98 10.63
C PRO A 136 -19.89 0.06 10.27
N HIS A 137 -19.82 -0.60 9.11
CA HIS A 137 -20.85 -1.55 8.69
C HIS A 137 -20.90 -2.79 9.60
N GLN A 138 -19.75 -3.37 9.97
CA GLN A 138 -19.70 -4.57 10.82
C GLN A 138 -20.21 -4.34 12.24
N ILE A 139 -20.06 -3.12 12.77
CA ILE A 139 -20.57 -2.77 14.11
C ILE A 139 -22.11 -2.91 14.18
N THR A 140 -22.78 -2.70 13.05
CA THR A 140 -24.26 -2.79 12.97
C THR A 140 -24.78 -4.22 12.80
N GLN A 141 -23.90 -5.20 12.57
CA GLN A 141 -24.25 -6.59 12.33
C GLN A 141 -24.29 -7.37 13.65
N SER A 142 -25.23 -8.30 13.79
CA SER A 142 -25.33 -9.17 14.98
C SER A 142 -24.19 -10.17 15.07
N GLU A 143 -23.76 -10.72 13.93
CA GLU A 143 -22.68 -11.70 13.81
C GLU A 143 -21.80 -11.33 12.60
N PRO A 144 -20.94 -10.31 12.73
CA PRO A 144 -20.14 -9.83 11.62
C PRO A 144 -19.07 -10.84 11.22
N LYS A 145 -19.07 -11.23 9.94
CA LYS A 145 -17.94 -11.95 9.37
C LYS A 145 -16.78 -10.98 9.13
N ASN A 146 -15.58 -11.35 9.58
CA ASN A 146 -14.40 -10.51 9.43
C ASN A 146 -13.40 -11.12 8.44
N LEU A 147 -13.52 -10.71 7.17
CA LEU A 147 -12.64 -11.12 6.09
C LEU A 147 -11.74 -9.97 5.64
N GLY A 148 -10.48 -10.28 5.37
CA GLY A 148 -9.47 -9.30 4.99
C GLY A 148 -8.67 -9.71 3.75
N ARG A 149 -8.14 -8.70 3.07
CA ARG A 149 -7.07 -8.83 2.08
C ARG A 149 -5.94 -7.89 2.48
N VAL A 150 -4.71 -8.39 2.43
CA VAL A 150 -3.51 -7.59 2.63
C VAL A 150 -2.67 -7.62 1.37
N ILE A 151 -2.31 -6.44 0.88
CA ILE A 151 -1.44 -6.28 -0.29
C ILE A 151 -0.16 -5.60 0.19
N VAL A 152 0.92 -6.37 0.22
CA VAL A 152 2.24 -5.93 0.66
C VAL A 152 3.04 -5.56 -0.59
N ILE A 153 3.56 -4.34 -0.64
CA ILE A 153 4.30 -3.82 -1.79
C ILE A 153 5.66 -3.34 -1.32
N GLY A 154 6.73 -3.85 -1.93
CA GLY A 154 8.09 -3.43 -1.65
C GLY A 154 9.04 -3.88 -2.76
N SER A 155 10.34 -3.78 -2.52
CA SER A 155 11.36 -4.37 -3.37
C SER A 155 12.20 -5.38 -2.58
N ASP A 156 12.69 -6.41 -3.25
CA ASP A 156 13.57 -7.44 -2.69
C ASP A 156 12.95 -8.14 -1.48
N ILE A 157 11.63 -8.31 -1.51
CA ILE A 157 10.86 -8.93 -0.43
C ILE A 157 10.74 -10.45 -0.60
N GLU A 158 10.83 -10.96 -1.84
CA GLU A 158 10.71 -12.39 -2.15
C GLU A 158 11.63 -13.27 -1.29
N PRO A 159 12.93 -12.94 -1.10
CA PRO A 159 13.83 -13.75 -0.29
C PRO A 159 13.41 -13.86 1.18
N LYS A 160 12.61 -12.92 1.68
CA LYS A 160 12.18 -12.82 3.09
C LYS A 160 10.85 -13.54 3.36
N LEU A 161 10.09 -13.88 2.33
CA LEU A 161 8.74 -14.41 2.48
C LEU A 161 8.68 -15.68 3.34
N LYS A 162 9.65 -16.59 3.21
CA LYS A 162 9.66 -17.84 3.98
C LYS A 162 9.68 -17.59 5.49
N ASP A 163 10.51 -16.67 5.94
CA ASP A 163 10.64 -16.33 7.35
C ASP A 163 9.39 -15.56 7.83
N TRP A 164 8.92 -14.62 7.00
CA TRP A 164 7.70 -13.85 7.31
C TRP A 164 6.45 -14.70 7.43
N LEU A 165 6.30 -15.76 6.63
CA LEU A 165 5.13 -16.64 6.69
C LEU A 165 4.98 -17.32 8.07
N VAL A 166 6.08 -17.68 8.71
CA VAL A 166 6.06 -18.28 10.07
C VAL A 166 5.45 -17.30 11.08
N HIS A 167 5.96 -16.07 11.08
CA HIS A 167 5.47 -15.01 11.96
C HIS A 167 4.02 -14.60 11.65
N LEU A 168 3.67 -14.57 10.37
CA LEU A 168 2.34 -14.24 9.90
C LEU A 168 1.30 -15.27 10.37
N GLU A 169 1.56 -16.56 10.20
CA GLU A 169 0.65 -17.61 10.64
C GLU A 169 0.42 -17.60 12.15
N GLU A 170 1.48 -17.38 12.94
CA GLU A 170 1.38 -17.25 14.39
C GLU A 170 0.54 -16.02 14.76
N ALA A 171 0.82 -14.87 14.14
CA ALA A 171 0.13 -13.62 14.41
C ALA A 171 -1.37 -13.68 14.07
N LEU A 172 -1.75 -14.32 12.96
CA LEU A 172 -3.15 -14.43 12.53
C LEU A 172 -4.00 -15.36 13.39
N LYS A 173 -3.37 -16.32 14.09
CA LYS A 173 -4.07 -17.20 15.05
C LYS A 173 -4.29 -16.54 16.40
N ALA A 174 -3.54 -15.47 16.70
CA ALA A 174 -3.68 -14.74 17.95
C ALA A 174 -5.05 -14.04 18.04
N PRO A 175 -5.67 -14.00 19.23
CA PRO A 175 -6.90 -13.25 19.43
C PRO A 175 -6.66 -11.74 19.26
N PRO A 176 -7.74 -10.96 19.04
CA PRO A 176 -7.64 -9.51 19.03
C PRO A 176 -7.09 -8.98 20.36
N THR A 177 -6.31 -7.90 20.29
CA THR A 177 -5.74 -7.23 21.48
C THR A 177 -6.78 -6.42 22.26
N GLU A 178 -7.82 -5.93 21.59
CA GLU A 178 -8.91 -5.16 22.19
C GLU A 178 -10.21 -5.97 22.20
N SER A 179 -11.01 -5.81 23.26
CA SER A 179 -12.29 -6.54 23.40
C SER A 179 -13.35 -6.11 22.39
N SER A 180 -13.24 -4.90 21.85
CA SER A 180 -14.12 -4.35 20.80
C SER A 180 -13.77 -4.86 19.40
N TYR A 181 -12.62 -5.52 19.24
CA TYR A 181 -12.13 -5.96 17.94
C TYR A 181 -12.67 -7.35 17.57
N LEU A 182 -12.74 -7.62 16.27
CA LEU A 182 -13.27 -8.88 15.73
C LEU A 182 -12.15 -9.87 15.42
N PRO A 183 -12.30 -11.17 15.74
CA PRO A 183 -11.35 -12.19 15.28
C PRO A 183 -11.31 -12.23 13.74
N ILE A 184 -10.15 -12.52 13.15
CA ILE A 184 -10.01 -12.64 11.69
C ILE A 184 -10.52 -14.03 11.28
N HIS A 185 -11.63 -14.07 10.52
CA HIS A 185 -12.24 -15.33 10.08
C HIS A 185 -11.57 -15.88 8.82
N GLY A 186 -10.91 -15.02 8.05
CA GLY A 186 -10.17 -15.39 6.86
C GLY A 186 -9.43 -14.20 6.30
N SER A 187 -8.22 -14.42 5.79
CA SER A 187 -7.45 -13.38 5.11
C SER A 187 -6.69 -13.90 3.91
N GLU A 188 -6.58 -13.07 2.88
CA GLU A 188 -5.73 -13.31 1.70
C GLU A 188 -4.55 -12.35 1.76
N TRP A 189 -3.33 -12.85 1.56
CA TRP A 189 -2.10 -12.06 1.58
C TRP A 189 -1.43 -12.12 0.22
N ILE A 190 -1.21 -10.95 -0.39
CA ILE A 190 -0.62 -10.78 -1.71
C ILE A 190 0.67 -9.99 -1.53
N PHE A 191 1.79 -10.56 -1.94
CA PHE A 191 3.10 -9.92 -1.90
C PHE A 191 3.50 -9.50 -3.31
N ILE A 192 3.77 -8.21 -3.49
CA ILE A 192 4.21 -7.62 -4.75
C ILE A 192 5.66 -7.19 -4.56
N ASP A 193 6.57 -7.96 -5.14
CA ASP A 193 7.99 -7.63 -5.20
C ASP A 193 8.29 -6.83 -6.48
N ILE A 194 8.67 -5.57 -6.32
CA ILE A 194 9.07 -4.70 -7.41
C ILE A 194 10.56 -4.88 -7.68
N ILE A 195 10.86 -5.65 -8.72
CA ILE A 195 12.23 -5.94 -9.15
C ILE A 195 12.73 -4.82 -10.06
N THR A 196 13.89 -4.24 -9.75
CA THR A 196 14.67 -3.48 -10.74
C THR A 196 15.53 -4.45 -11.51
N ASN A 197 15.43 -4.48 -12.85
CA ASN A 197 16.34 -5.29 -13.65
C ASN A 197 17.79 -4.99 -13.24
N PRO A 198 18.65 -6.01 -13.06
CA PRO A 198 20.07 -5.74 -12.96
C PRO A 198 20.48 -5.03 -14.25
N ALA A 199 21.29 -3.97 -14.13
CA ALA A 199 21.85 -3.30 -15.29
C ALA A 199 22.43 -4.37 -16.24
N PRO A 200 22.22 -4.25 -17.57
CA PRO A 200 22.79 -5.21 -18.51
C PRO A 200 24.30 -5.30 -18.24
N GLN A 201 24.77 -6.51 -17.93
CA GLN A 201 26.21 -6.78 -17.81
C GLN A 201 26.85 -6.36 -19.13
N LYS A 202 27.69 -5.33 -19.07
CA LYS A 202 28.51 -4.88 -20.20
C LYS A 202 29.57 -5.91 -20.53
#